data_AF-A0A349ZWE6-F1
#
_entry.id   AF-A0A349ZWE6-F1
#
_cell.length_a   1.000
_cell.length_b   1.000
_cell.length_c   1.000
_cell.angle_alpha   90.00
_cell.angle_beta   90.00
_cell.angle_gamma   90.00
#
_symmetry.space_group_name_H-M   'P 1'
#
loop_
_entity.id
_entity.type
_entity.pdbx_description
1 polymer ?
#
loop_
_entity_poly.entity_id
_entity_poly.type
_entity_poly.pdbx_seq_one_letter_code
_entity_poly.pdbx_strand_id
1 'polypeptide(L)'
;MPPNQEYLNFRVSKDILKGEVRMVTDVGFKVYEVTQKPDIKWKITNKRKTHLGHELISAETDFGGRHWEAWYAPAIPIQDGPYKFFGLPGLILLLEDSTGSHRFEAEQIQTSRHETEYPETKESKMRLHISEPQYRKLYRKYRRDPLGDLRGRYPDQTDSAGNFRTGEEVFRESEKIWKERIKKITIL
;
A
#
# COMPACT_ATOMS: atom_id res chain seq x y z
N MET A 1 -11.89 -17.19 -2.56
CA MET A 1 -11.99 -15.74 -2.29
C MET A 1 -13.36 -15.27 -2.72
N PRO A 2 -14.09 -14.51 -1.90
CA PRO A 2 -15.41 -14.02 -2.29
C PRO A 2 -15.28 -13.05 -3.48
N PRO A 3 -16.13 -13.17 -4.51
CA PRO A 3 -16.17 -12.23 -5.62
C PRO A 3 -16.75 -10.90 -5.11
N ASN A 4 -16.19 -9.77 -5.57
CA ASN A 4 -16.70 -8.39 -5.40
C ASN A 4 -16.19 -7.58 -4.20
N GLN A 5 -15.05 -7.94 -3.61
CA GLN A 5 -14.37 -7.06 -2.65
C GLN A 5 -13.11 -6.45 -3.31
N GLU A 6 -13.01 -5.13 -3.35
CA GLU A 6 -11.77 -4.45 -3.74
C GLU A 6 -10.73 -4.71 -2.65
N TYR A 7 -9.67 -5.43 -3.01
CA TYR A 7 -8.57 -5.71 -2.11
C TYR A 7 -7.45 -4.70 -2.32
N LEU A 8 -6.77 -4.33 -1.24
CA LEU A 8 -5.51 -3.60 -1.32
C LEU A 8 -4.47 -4.53 -1.96
N ASN A 9 -4.00 -4.19 -3.16
CA ASN A 9 -2.96 -4.93 -3.88
C ASN A 9 -1.55 -4.66 -3.35
N PHE A 10 -1.43 -4.43 -2.04
CA PHE A 10 -0.14 -4.28 -1.38
C PHE A 10 -0.18 -4.96 -0.01
N ARG A 11 1.01 -5.32 0.46
CA ARG A 11 1.25 -5.84 1.80
C ARG A 11 2.37 -5.06 2.45
N VAL A 12 2.20 -4.71 3.73
CA VAL A 12 3.26 -4.09 4.52
C VAL A 12 3.62 -5.02 5.68
N SER A 13 4.92 -5.26 5.86
CA SER A 13 5.49 -5.92 7.03
C SER A 13 6.58 -5.05 7.63
N LYS A 14 6.78 -5.17 8.94
CA LYS A 14 7.65 -4.30 9.72
C LYS A 14 8.60 -5.13 10.57
N ASP A 15 9.87 -4.76 10.54
CA ASP A 15 10.88 -5.21 11.51
C ASP A 15 11.11 -4.02 12.46
N ILE A 16 10.32 -4.00 13.54
CA ILE A 16 10.28 -2.88 14.50
C ILE A 16 11.65 -2.66 15.15
N LEU A 17 12.39 -3.76 15.42
CA LEU A 17 13.71 -3.70 16.04
C LEU A 17 14.75 -3.01 15.14
N LYS A 18 14.62 -3.17 13.82
CA LYS A 18 15.50 -2.51 12.83
C LYS A 18 14.94 -1.19 12.30
N GLY A 19 13.72 -0.81 12.69
CA GLY A 19 12.99 0.32 12.11
C GLY A 19 12.79 0.19 10.61
N GLU A 20 12.71 -1.05 10.10
CA GLU A 20 12.61 -1.33 8.67
C GLU A 20 11.18 -1.74 8.29
N VAL A 21 10.72 -1.22 7.16
CA VAL A 21 9.42 -1.53 6.59
C VAL A 21 9.60 -2.15 5.21
N ARG A 22 9.00 -3.30 4.98
CA ARG A 22 8.95 -3.97 3.68
C ARG A 22 7.54 -3.87 3.11
N MET A 23 7.44 -3.32 1.92
CA MET A 23 6.17 -3.19 1.20
C MET A 23 6.21 -4.04 -0.07
N VAL A 24 5.37 -5.05 -0.15
CA VAL A 24 5.14 -5.82 -1.37
C VAL A 24 4.01 -5.15 -2.15
N THR A 25 4.24 -4.82 -3.41
CA THR A 25 3.24 -4.15 -4.26
C THR A 25 3.46 -4.48 -5.72
N ASP A 26 2.40 -4.36 -6.52
CA ASP A 26 2.50 -4.49 -7.97
C ASP A 26 2.77 -3.14 -8.62
N VAL A 27 3.64 -3.14 -9.63
CA VAL A 27 3.80 -2.03 -10.56
C VAL A 27 3.77 -2.58 -11.98
N GLY A 28 2.68 -2.31 -12.70
CA GLY A 28 2.40 -2.97 -13.97
C GLY A 28 2.18 -4.47 -13.77
N PHE A 29 2.92 -5.29 -14.51
CA PHE A 29 2.81 -6.76 -14.49
C PHE A 29 3.86 -7.44 -13.61
N LYS A 30 4.52 -6.68 -12.74
CA LYS A 30 5.62 -7.17 -11.89
C LYS A 30 5.36 -6.86 -10.43
N VAL A 31 5.73 -7.80 -9.57
CA VAL A 31 5.68 -7.67 -8.12
C VAL A 31 7.02 -7.17 -7.59
N TYR A 32 6.98 -6.16 -6.74
CA TYR A 32 8.16 -5.56 -6.11
C TYR A 32 8.11 -5.70 -4.61
N GLU A 33 9.26 -5.91 -3.99
CA GLU A 33 9.46 -5.74 -2.56
C GLU A 33 10.30 -4.49 -2.31
N VAL A 34 9.70 -3.54 -1.60
CA VAL A 34 10.27 -2.21 -1.38
C VAL A 34 10.70 -2.08 0.08
N THR A 35 12.01 -2.03 0.30
CA THR A 35 12.59 -1.78 1.63
C THR A 35 12.66 -0.29 1.91
N GLN A 36 12.16 0.10 3.08
CA GLN A 36 12.02 1.48 3.55
C GLN A 36 12.45 1.59 5.02
N LYS A 37 12.95 2.76 5.40
CA LYS A 37 13.20 3.13 6.81
C LYS A 37 12.53 4.48 7.08
N PRO A 38 11.20 4.48 7.28
CA PRO A 38 10.46 5.72 7.47
C PRO A 38 10.86 6.37 8.80
N ASP A 39 11.18 7.66 8.75
CA ASP A 39 11.42 8.50 9.93
C ASP A 39 10.11 9.18 10.32
N ILE A 40 9.34 8.53 11.21
CA ILE A 40 8.04 9.04 11.68
C ILE A 40 8.25 9.76 13.00
N LYS A 41 8.10 11.08 13.01
CA LYS A 41 8.26 11.92 14.18
C LYS A 41 6.91 12.25 14.78
N TRP A 42 6.56 11.55 15.85
CA TRP A 42 5.31 11.76 16.56
C TRP A 42 5.40 12.96 17.50
N LYS A 43 4.37 13.80 17.47
CA LYS A 43 4.10 14.80 18.48
C LYS A 43 2.95 14.30 19.35
N ILE A 44 3.25 13.85 20.55
CA ILE A 44 2.23 13.44 21.52
C ILE A 44 1.42 14.68 21.93
N THR A 45 0.11 14.51 22.03
CA THR A 45 -0.82 15.56 22.45
C THR A 45 -1.52 15.15 23.74
N ASN A 46 -2.30 16.05 24.34
CA ASN A 46 -2.96 15.81 25.62
C ASN A 46 -4.40 15.29 25.49
N LYS A 47 -4.88 15.01 24.28
CA LYS A 47 -6.25 14.51 24.12
C LYS A 47 -6.30 13.03 24.48
N ARG A 48 -7.41 12.65 25.12
CA ARG A 48 -7.69 11.29 25.57
C ARG A 48 -9.06 10.87 25.08
N LYS A 49 -9.22 9.60 24.76
CA LYS A 49 -10.53 8.99 24.47
C LYS A 49 -10.50 7.50 24.75
N THR A 50 -11.65 6.84 24.70
CA THR A 50 -11.76 5.40 24.90
C THR A 50 -12.18 4.72 23.60
N HIS A 51 -11.54 3.61 23.25
CA HIS A 51 -11.92 2.74 22.12
C HIS A 51 -11.65 1.28 22.49
N LEU A 52 -12.58 0.37 22.17
CA LEU A 52 -12.48 -1.06 22.52
C LEU A 52 -12.13 -1.31 24.01
N GLY A 53 -12.61 -0.46 24.93
CA GLY A 53 -12.32 -0.56 26.36
C GLY A 53 -10.91 -0.10 26.78
N HIS A 54 -10.10 0.43 25.87
CA HIS A 54 -8.77 0.96 26.15
C HIS A 54 -8.78 2.49 26.18
N GLU A 55 -8.10 3.08 27.15
CA GLU A 55 -7.78 4.51 27.13
C GLU A 55 -6.70 4.79 26.08
N LEU A 56 -6.97 5.74 25.20
CA LEU A 56 -6.09 6.16 24.12
C LEU A 56 -5.56 7.56 24.35
N ILE A 57 -4.33 7.78 23.89
CA ILE A 57 -3.69 9.10 23.81
C ILE A 57 -3.49 9.44 22.33
N SER A 58 -3.75 10.69 21.94
CA SER A 58 -3.53 11.13 20.56
C SER A 58 -2.09 11.60 20.31
N ALA A 59 -1.62 11.35 19.10
CA ALA A 59 -0.37 11.89 18.57
C ALA A 59 -0.56 12.32 17.12
N GLU A 60 0.21 13.32 16.71
CA GLU A 60 0.16 13.88 15.35
C GLU A 60 1.52 13.69 14.65
N THR A 61 1.50 13.53 13.33
CA THR A 61 2.73 13.49 12.53
C THR A 61 2.47 13.89 11.08
N ASP A 62 3.51 14.40 10.42
CA ASP A 62 3.51 14.64 8.99
C ASP A 62 4.28 13.52 8.30
N PHE A 63 3.58 12.71 7.50
CA PHE A 63 4.17 11.56 6.83
C PHE A 63 3.55 11.33 5.45
N GLY A 64 4.41 11.07 4.45
CA GLY A 64 3.97 10.78 3.08
C GLY A 64 3.28 11.94 2.38
N GLY A 65 3.51 13.18 2.82
CA GLY A 65 2.84 14.37 2.28
C GLY A 65 1.44 14.62 2.85
N ARG A 66 1.07 13.94 3.94
CA ARG A 66 -0.20 14.09 4.64
C ARG A 66 0.05 14.37 6.13
N HIS A 67 -0.87 15.11 6.73
CA HIS A 67 -0.96 15.27 8.17
C HIS A 67 -1.85 14.18 8.75
N TRP A 68 -1.38 13.49 9.79
CA TRP A 68 -2.05 12.35 10.41
C TRP A 68 -2.33 12.60 11.89
N GLU A 69 -3.52 12.21 12.34
CA GLU A 69 -3.84 12.05 13.75
C GLU A 69 -3.94 10.55 14.07
N ALA A 70 -3.15 10.08 15.02
CA ALA A 70 -3.15 8.71 15.52
C ALA A 70 -3.64 8.67 16.96
N TRP A 71 -4.31 7.59 17.35
CA TRP A 71 -4.69 7.31 18.72
C TRP A 71 -4.16 5.94 19.13
N TYR A 72 -3.30 5.92 20.15
CA TYR A 72 -2.62 4.71 20.60
C TYR A 72 -3.01 4.35 22.03
N ALA A 73 -3.01 3.05 22.34
CA ALA A 73 -3.33 2.49 23.64
C ALA A 73 -2.03 2.19 24.42
N PRO A 74 -1.65 2.99 25.44
CA PRO A 74 -0.44 2.73 26.23
C PRO A 74 -0.51 1.41 27.02
N ALA A 75 -1.73 0.95 27.33
CA ALA A 75 -1.97 -0.31 28.04
C ALA A 75 -1.62 -1.56 27.21
N ILE A 76 -1.46 -1.42 25.89
CA ILE A 76 -0.99 -2.49 24.99
C ILE A 76 0.42 -2.10 24.54
N PRO A 77 1.50 -2.55 25.21
CA PRO A 77 2.86 -2.06 25.01
C PRO A 77 3.53 -2.63 23.75
N ILE A 78 2.81 -2.60 22.63
CA ILE A 78 3.27 -3.00 21.30
C ILE A 78 3.39 -1.71 20.49
N GLN A 79 4.62 -1.33 20.12
CA GLN A 79 4.88 -0.06 19.41
C GLN A 79 4.59 -0.16 17.91
N ASP A 80 3.39 -0.62 17.56
CA ASP A 80 2.98 -0.92 16.19
C ASP A 80 1.66 -0.24 15.82
N GLY A 81 1.24 -0.39 14.56
CA GLY A 81 0.03 0.21 14.03
C GLY A 81 -0.33 -0.23 12.60
N PRO A 82 -1.36 0.37 12.00
CA PRO A 82 -1.72 0.06 10.61
C PRO A 82 -0.69 0.61 9.61
N TYR A 83 -0.66 0.01 8.41
CA TYR A 83 0.20 0.44 7.31
C TYR A 83 1.68 0.55 7.71
N LYS A 84 2.31 1.71 7.52
CA LYS A 84 3.72 1.98 7.80
C LYS A 84 3.95 2.65 9.16
N PHE A 85 2.89 2.88 9.94
CA PHE A 85 2.96 3.62 11.20
C PHE A 85 3.37 2.69 12.35
N PHE A 86 4.31 3.17 13.17
CA PHE A 86 4.85 2.51 14.35
C PHE A 86 5.56 3.54 15.24
N GLY A 87 6.07 3.12 16.39
CA GLY A 87 6.98 3.93 17.23
C GLY A 87 6.31 4.81 18.29
N LEU A 88 4.98 4.72 18.46
CA LEU A 88 4.30 5.26 19.63
C LEU A 88 4.45 4.29 20.82
N PRO A 89 4.43 4.77 22.08
CA PRO A 89 4.56 3.93 23.26
C PRO A 89 3.25 3.19 23.58
N GLY A 90 2.77 2.41 22.62
CA GLY A 90 1.55 1.60 22.68
C GLY A 90 0.97 1.35 21.29
N LEU A 91 0.00 0.44 21.21
CA LEU A 91 -0.58 0.01 19.92
C LEU A 91 -1.49 1.10 19.34
N ILE A 92 -1.25 1.50 18.09
CA ILE A 92 -2.12 2.43 17.36
C ILE A 92 -3.41 1.70 16.98
N LEU A 93 -4.53 2.15 17.54
CA LEU A 93 -5.85 1.57 17.26
C LEU A 93 -6.65 2.38 16.25
N LEU A 94 -6.39 3.68 16.17
CA LEU A 94 -7.07 4.57 15.23
C LEU A 94 -6.03 5.46 14.56
N LEU A 95 -6.20 5.69 13.27
CA LEU A 95 -5.32 6.55 12.49
C LEU A 95 -6.11 7.15 11.35
N GLU A 96 -6.05 8.46 11.19
CA GLU A 96 -6.78 9.17 10.14
C GLU A 96 -5.95 10.33 9.60
N ASP A 97 -6.05 10.58 8.30
CA ASP A 97 -5.44 11.78 7.70
C ASP A 97 -6.35 12.99 7.87
N SER A 98 -5.79 14.19 7.90
CA SER A 98 -6.56 15.45 8.09
C SER A 98 -7.71 15.68 7.11
N THR A 99 -7.73 14.98 5.98
CA THR A 99 -8.80 15.07 4.96
C THR A 99 -9.93 14.07 5.17
N GLY A 100 -9.73 13.06 6.03
CA GLY A 100 -10.66 11.93 6.22
C GLY A 100 -10.70 10.96 5.03
N SER A 101 -9.81 11.13 4.05
CA SER A 101 -9.72 10.24 2.88
C SER A 101 -9.13 8.89 3.22
N HIS A 102 -8.30 8.83 4.27
CA HIS A 102 -7.67 7.60 4.75
C HIS A 102 -7.91 7.46 6.23
N ARG A 103 -8.66 6.41 6.60
CA ARG A 103 -8.97 6.08 7.99
C ARG A 103 -8.72 4.60 8.25
N PHE A 104 -8.05 4.31 9.35
CA PHE A 104 -7.84 2.98 9.89
C PHE A 104 -8.44 2.93 11.28
N GLU A 105 -9.26 1.92 11.53
CA GLU A 105 -9.95 1.73 12.80
C GLU A 105 -9.88 0.26 13.18
N ALA A 106 -9.36 -0.02 14.36
CA ALA A 106 -9.38 -1.35 14.93
C ALA A 106 -10.83 -1.69 15.33
N GLU A 107 -11.37 -2.77 14.77
CA GLU A 107 -12.72 -3.24 15.10
C GLU A 107 -12.71 -4.29 16.23
N GLN A 108 -11.64 -5.09 16.32
CA GLN A 108 -11.51 -6.15 17.31
C GLN A 108 -10.03 -6.40 17.66
N ILE A 109 -9.78 -6.77 18.92
CA ILE A 109 -8.48 -7.23 19.41
C ILE A 109 -8.66 -8.62 20.01
N GLN A 110 -7.85 -9.57 19.57
CA GLN A 110 -7.87 -10.94 20.08
C GLN A 110 -6.45 -11.49 20.22
N THR A 111 -6.23 -12.27 21.26
CA THR A 111 -4.96 -12.98 21.45
C THR A 111 -4.98 -14.25 20.60
N SER A 112 -4.01 -14.41 19.71
CA SER A 112 -3.77 -15.66 18.99
C SER A 112 -2.63 -16.44 19.64
N ARG A 113 -2.78 -17.76 19.72
CA ARG A 113 -1.70 -18.70 20.09
C ARG A 113 -0.92 -19.21 18.88
N HIS A 114 -1.40 -18.92 17.69
CA HIS A 114 -0.76 -19.29 16.43
C HIS A 114 -0.08 -18.07 15.84
N GLU A 115 1.20 -18.23 15.50
CA GLU A 115 1.89 -17.30 14.64
C GLU A 115 1.24 -17.36 13.26
N THR A 116 0.82 -16.22 12.74
CA THR A 116 0.22 -16.16 11.41
C THR A 116 1.35 -16.13 10.39
N GLU A 117 1.68 -17.29 9.83
CA GLU A 117 2.59 -17.37 8.70
C GLU A 117 1.86 -17.02 7.41
N TYR A 118 2.43 -16.10 6.63
CA TYR A 118 1.93 -15.84 5.29
C TYR A 118 2.46 -16.91 4.33
N PRO A 119 1.62 -17.53 3.51
CA PRO A 119 2.06 -18.59 2.60
C PRO A 119 3.06 -18.05 1.57
N GLU A 120 4.17 -18.75 1.39
CA GLU A 120 5.10 -18.50 0.28
C GLU A 120 4.51 -19.04 -1.03
N THR A 121 4.09 -18.16 -1.93
CA THR A 121 3.67 -18.52 -3.29
C THR A 121 4.86 -18.52 -4.26
N LYS A 122 4.74 -19.14 -5.45
CA LYS A 122 5.75 -19.00 -6.51
C LYS A 122 5.98 -17.53 -6.89
N GLU A 123 4.91 -16.75 -6.95
CA GLU A 123 4.93 -15.31 -7.21
C GLU A 123 5.71 -14.56 -6.11
N SER A 124 5.60 -15.02 -4.86
CA SER A 124 6.36 -14.46 -3.73
C SER A 124 7.88 -14.60 -3.91
N LYS A 125 8.35 -15.63 -4.63
CA LYS A 125 9.78 -15.87 -4.91
C LYS A 125 10.31 -15.08 -6.10
N MET A 126 9.43 -14.57 -6.95
CA MET A 126 9.80 -13.78 -8.14
C MET A 126 9.83 -12.26 -7.87
N ARG A 127 9.70 -11.84 -6.59
CA ARG A 127 9.69 -10.43 -6.20
C ARG A 127 11.03 -9.75 -6.51
N LEU A 128 10.94 -8.61 -7.20
CA LEU A 128 12.09 -7.76 -7.45
C LEU A 128 12.32 -6.86 -6.24
N HIS A 129 13.47 -7.01 -5.59
CA HIS A 129 13.85 -6.24 -4.41
C HIS A 129 14.41 -4.89 -4.84
N ILE A 130 13.82 -3.82 -4.31
CA ILE A 130 14.23 -2.45 -4.64
C ILE A 130 14.19 -1.54 -3.40
N SER A 131 14.99 -0.50 -3.43
CA SER A 131 14.96 0.58 -2.43
C SER A 131 13.81 1.55 -2.69
N GLU A 132 13.40 2.29 -1.67
CA GLU A 132 12.37 3.34 -1.80
C GLU A 132 12.66 4.36 -2.91
N PRO A 133 13.89 4.89 -3.10
CA PRO A 133 14.17 5.81 -4.20
C PRO A 133 14.02 5.17 -5.58
N GLN A 134 14.40 3.90 -5.73
CA GLN A 134 14.18 3.15 -6.97
C GLN A 134 12.70 2.96 -7.22
N TYR A 135 11.93 2.59 -6.20
CA TYR A 135 10.47 2.47 -6.29
C TYR A 135 9.82 3.79 -6.72
N ARG A 136 10.20 4.92 -6.11
CA ARG A 136 9.67 6.24 -6.49
C ARG A 136 9.95 6.57 -7.97
N LYS A 137 11.14 6.28 -8.47
CA LYS A 137 11.50 6.46 -9.90
C LYS A 137 10.68 5.54 -10.80
N LEU A 138 10.60 4.25 -10.47
CA LEU A 138 9.85 3.25 -11.20
C LEU A 138 8.36 3.61 -11.28
N TYR A 139 7.75 3.94 -10.14
CA TYR A 139 6.33 4.26 -10.06
C TYR A 139 5.98 5.54 -10.83
N ARG A 140 6.84 6.57 -10.79
CA ARG A 140 6.69 7.77 -11.63
C ARG A 140 6.79 7.45 -13.12
N LYS A 141 7.75 6.61 -13.54
CA LYS A 141 7.87 6.15 -14.93
C LYS A 141 6.59 5.43 -15.37
N TYR A 142 6.13 4.45 -14.57
CA TYR A 142 4.92 3.69 -14.84
C TYR A 142 3.68 4.57 -14.95
N ARG A 143 3.50 5.56 -14.06
CA ARG A 143 2.37 6.48 -14.14
C ARG A 143 2.37 7.34 -15.39
N ARG A 144 3.55 7.68 -15.91
CA ARG A 144 3.69 8.46 -17.15
C ARG A 144 3.48 7.59 -18.40
N ASP A 145 3.98 6.36 -18.38
CA ASP A 145 3.92 5.42 -19.49
C ASP A 145 3.68 3.98 -18.98
N PRO A 146 2.41 3.60 -18.73
CA PRO A 146 2.09 2.33 -18.05
C PRO A 146 2.35 1.09 -18.91
N LEU A 147 2.34 1.24 -20.23
CA LEU A 147 2.59 0.16 -21.18
C LEU A 147 3.94 0.32 -21.89
N GLY A 148 4.80 1.24 -21.45
CA GLY A 148 6.06 1.54 -22.13
C GLY A 148 6.96 0.31 -22.31
N ASP A 149 6.98 -0.58 -21.31
CA ASP A 149 7.77 -1.83 -21.37
C ASP A 149 7.14 -2.91 -22.28
N LEU A 150 5.92 -2.69 -22.79
CA LEU A 150 5.20 -3.58 -23.72
C LEU A 150 5.19 -3.08 -25.17
N ARG A 151 5.80 -1.91 -25.46
CA ARG A 151 5.85 -1.38 -26.82
C ARG A 151 6.55 -2.38 -27.76
N GLY A 152 5.90 -2.71 -28.88
CA GLY A 152 6.39 -3.69 -29.84
C GLY A 152 6.24 -5.16 -29.40
N ARG A 153 5.55 -5.44 -28.28
CA ARG A 153 5.27 -6.81 -27.81
C ARG A 153 3.84 -7.28 -28.10
N TYR A 154 2.99 -6.40 -28.64
CA TYR A 154 1.64 -6.73 -29.04
C TYR A 154 1.69 -7.42 -30.41
N PRO A 155 1.20 -8.66 -30.54
CA PRO A 155 1.11 -9.33 -31.83
C PRO A 155 -0.03 -8.76 -32.68
N ASP A 156 0.07 -8.95 -34.00
CA ASP A 156 -1.07 -8.76 -34.89
C ASP A 156 -2.17 -9.77 -34.54
N GLN A 157 -3.43 -9.34 -34.62
CA GLN A 157 -4.57 -10.14 -34.17
C GLN A 157 -5.82 -9.85 -34.99
N THR A 158 -6.72 -10.83 -35.03
CA THR A 158 -8.07 -10.67 -35.58
C THR A 158 -9.06 -10.47 -34.44
N ASP A 159 -9.90 -9.45 -34.53
CA ASP A 159 -10.91 -9.18 -33.50
C ASP A 159 -12.09 -10.18 -33.55
N SER A 160 -13.00 -10.09 -32.57
CA SER A 160 -14.18 -10.95 -32.49
C SER A 160 -15.18 -10.75 -33.64
N ALA A 161 -15.02 -9.69 -34.44
CA ALA A 161 -15.83 -9.41 -35.62
C ALA A 161 -15.13 -9.87 -36.93
N GLY A 162 -13.94 -10.45 -36.84
CA GLY A 162 -13.18 -10.95 -37.99
C GLY A 162 -12.27 -9.92 -38.66
N ASN A 163 -12.13 -8.70 -38.11
CA ASN A 163 -11.26 -7.68 -38.69
C ASN A 163 -9.81 -7.87 -38.26
N PHE A 164 -8.89 -7.73 -39.22
CA PHE A 164 -7.45 -7.71 -38.94
C PHE A 164 -7.07 -6.41 -38.25
N ARG A 165 -6.28 -6.51 -37.18
CA ARG A 165 -5.74 -5.38 -36.44
C ARG A 165 -4.25 -5.59 -36.20
N THR A 166 -3.46 -4.56 -36.49
CA THR A 166 -2.02 -4.59 -36.23
C THR A 166 -1.75 -4.49 -34.73
N GLY A 167 -0.64 -5.06 -34.27
CA GLY A 167 -0.21 -4.96 -32.88
C GLY A 167 -0.02 -3.51 -32.42
N GLU A 168 0.36 -2.61 -33.32
CA GLU A 168 0.51 -1.18 -33.01
C GLU A 168 -0.84 -0.48 -32.78
N GLU A 169 -1.87 -0.79 -33.58
CA GLU A 169 -3.22 -0.27 -33.38
C GLU A 169 -3.80 -0.73 -32.04
N VAL A 170 -3.64 -2.01 -31.70
CA VAL A 170 -4.09 -2.58 -30.43
C VAL A 170 -3.33 -1.99 -29.24
N PHE A 171 -2.02 -1.75 -29.40
CA PHE A 171 -1.20 -1.09 -28.39
C PHE A 171 -1.68 0.33 -28.12
N ARG A 172 -1.93 1.14 -29.16
CA ARG A 172 -2.40 2.54 -29.01
C ARG A 172 -3.75 2.62 -28.32
N GLU A 173 -4.69 1.72 -28.65
CA GLU A 173 -5.98 1.63 -27.98
C GLU A 173 -5.82 1.24 -26.50
N SER A 174 -5.02 0.21 -26.23
CA SER A 174 -4.70 -0.23 -24.87
C SER A 174 -4.07 0.91 -24.06
N GLU A 175 -3.13 1.64 -24.64
CA GLU A 175 -2.45 2.76 -23.99
C GLU A 175 -3.43 3.84 -23.53
N LYS A 176 -4.42 4.17 -24.38
CA LYS A 176 -5.48 5.13 -24.04
C LYS A 176 -6.32 4.63 -22.85
N ILE A 177 -6.78 3.38 -22.90
CA ILE A 177 -7.58 2.76 -21.83
C ILE A 177 -6.81 2.76 -20.51
N TRP A 178 -5.53 2.36 -20.53
CA TRP A 178 -4.70 2.31 -19.33
C TRP A 178 -4.42 3.70 -18.75
N LYS A 179 -4.16 4.72 -19.59
CA LYS A 179 -4.01 6.11 -19.14
C LYS A 179 -5.29 6.63 -18.49
N GLU A 180 -6.46 6.30 -19.03
CA GLU A 180 -7.75 6.68 -18.43
C GLU A 180 -8.01 5.97 -17.09
N ARG A 181 -7.69 4.67 -17.00
CA ARG A 181 -7.80 3.90 -15.74
C ARG A 181 -6.92 4.50 -14.64
N ILE A 182 -5.67 4.83 -14.94
CA ILE A 182 -4.74 5.43 -13.96
C ILE A 182 -5.25 6.80 -13.46
N LYS A 183 -5.85 7.62 -14.33
CA LYS A 183 -6.45 8.90 -13.91
C LYS A 183 -7.57 8.70 -12.88
N LYS A 184 -8.44 7.71 -13.06
CA LYS A 184 -9.52 7.39 -12.11
C LYS A 184 -9.01 6.91 -10.76
N ILE A 185 -7.93 6.13 -10.74
CA ILE A 185 -7.28 5.65 -9.51
C ILE A 185 -6.62 6.78 -8.71
N THR A 186 -6.36 7.94 -9.33
CA THR A 186 -5.63 9.06 -8.70
C THR A 186 -6.49 9.93 -7.76
N ILE A 187 -7.79 9.63 -7.60
CA ILE A 187 -8.70 10.39 -6.73
C ILE A 187 -8.73 9.84 -5.28
N LEU A 188 -7.83 8.90 -4.94
CA LEU A 188 -7.62 8.40 -3.57
C LEU A 188 -6.28 8.93 -3.02
#